data_AF-A0A967LNR7-F1
#
_entry.id   AF-A0A967LNR7-F1
#
_cell.length_a   1.000
_cell.length_b   1.000
_cell.length_c   1.000
_cell.angle_alpha   90.00
_cell.angle_beta   90.00
_cell.angle_gamma   90.00
#
_symmetry.space_group_name_H-M   'P 1'
#
loop_
_entity.id
_entity.type
_entity.pdbx_description
1 polymer ?
#
loop_
_entity_poly.entity_id
_entity_poly.type
_entity_poly.pdbx_seq_one_letter_code
_entity_poly.pdbx_strand_id
1 'polypeptide(L)'
;LDGVNGDGAPRTRVEYTHSDRDLAARDALVDTAREVLREAGSLARVVYPLNTFSHAVGTLRMGRDPAASVVDDVGRFRGVENLYVTDGSVMPTSSGVNPSLTIAALALRTARGIAERAGRTARGATHQPGLRP
;
A
#
# COMPACT_ATOMS: atom_id res chain seq x y z
N LEU A 1 -8.53 25.43 15.99
CA LEU A 1 -8.99 24.11 15.48
C LEU A 1 -7.79 23.18 15.57
N ASP A 2 -7.69 22.45 16.67
CA ASP A 2 -6.44 22.32 17.43
C ASP A 2 -5.57 21.13 17.00
N GLY A 3 -5.51 20.86 15.70
CA GLY A 3 -4.62 19.84 15.13
C GLY A 3 -4.93 18.40 15.55
N VAL A 4 -6.01 18.17 16.29
CA VAL A 4 -6.44 16.87 16.81
C VAL A 4 -7.87 16.55 16.39
N ASN A 5 -8.12 15.27 16.18
CA ASN A 5 -9.43 14.69 15.91
C ASN A 5 -10.25 14.58 17.22
N GLY A 6 -11.53 14.24 17.11
CA GLY A 6 -12.41 14.06 18.28
C GLY A 6 -12.02 12.91 19.22
N ASP A 7 -11.15 12.00 18.76
CA ASP A 7 -10.57 10.90 19.54
C ASP A 7 -9.19 11.25 20.16
N GLY A 8 -8.73 12.49 20.00
CA GLY A 8 -7.42 12.94 20.49
C GLY A 8 -6.24 12.58 19.59
N ALA A 9 -6.45 11.85 18.50
CA ALA A 9 -5.39 11.57 17.53
C ALA A 9 -5.01 12.83 16.73
N PRO A 10 -3.75 12.98 16.29
CA PRO A 10 -3.38 14.06 15.38
C PRO A 10 -4.22 14.01 14.09
N ARG A 11 -4.69 15.17 13.64
CA ARG A 11 -5.44 15.28 12.40
C ARG A 11 -4.51 15.03 11.21
N THR A 12 -4.89 14.11 10.33
CA THR A 12 -4.12 13.83 9.12
C THR A 12 -4.14 15.03 8.18
N ARG A 13 -2.95 15.48 7.77
CA ARG A 13 -2.77 16.46 6.69
C ARG A 13 -2.32 15.72 5.44
N VAL A 14 -3.02 15.95 4.33
CA VAL A 14 -2.69 15.38 3.03
C VAL A 14 -2.37 16.51 2.07
N GLU A 15 -1.17 16.46 1.51
CA GLU A 15 -0.73 17.33 0.43
C GLU A 15 -0.51 16.47 -0.80
N TYR A 16 -1.16 16.83 -1.89
CA TYR A 16 -1.15 16.03 -3.11
C TYR A 16 -1.29 16.93 -4.33
N THR A 17 -0.44 16.66 -5.32
CA THR A 17 -0.42 17.35 -6.61
C THR A 17 -0.28 16.31 -7.70
N HIS A 18 -1.05 16.44 -8.77
CA HIS A 18 -0.91 15.59 -9.94
C HIS A 18 0.35 15.99 -10.71
N SER A 19 1.12 15.02 -11.16
CA SER A 19 2.19 15.27 -12.13
C SER A 19 1.62 15.50 -13.54
N ASP A 20 2.42 16.06 -14.44
CA ASP A 20 2.06 16.22 -15.85
C ASP A 20 1.69 14.88 -16.50
N ARG A 21 2.37 13.80 -16.08
CA ARG A 21 2.06 12.44 -16.52
C ARG A 21 0.68 11.99 -16.06
N ASP A 22 0.30 12.29 -14.82
CA ASP A 22 -1.01 11.90 -14.28
C ASP A 22 -2.14 12.62 -15.03
N LEU A 23 -1.93 13.89 -15.34
CA LEU A 23 -2.87 14.70 -16.13
C LEU A 23 -3.01 14.16 -17.56
N ALA A 24 -1.88 13.85 -18.22
CA ALA A 24 -1.89 13.28 -19.56
C ALA A 24 -2.58 11.90 -19.61
N ALA A 25 -2.33 11.05 -18.61
CA ALA A 25 -2.97 9.74 -18.52
C ALA A 25 -4.48 9.85 -18.27
N ARG A 26 -4.91 10.81 -17.43
CA ARG A 26 -6.33 11.11 -17.21
C ARG A 26 -7.00 11.52 -18.51
N ASP A 27 -6.40 12.44 -19.27
CA ASP A 27 -6.99 12.98 -20.49
C ASP A 27 -7.14 11.89 -21.56
N ALA A 28 -6.10 11.06 -21.74
CA ALA A 28 -6.17 9.90 -22.64
C ALA A 28 -7.27 8.89 -22.25
N LEU A 29 -7.45 8.63 -20.95
CA LEU A 29 -8.53 7.76 -20.45
C LEU A 29 -9.91 8.36 -20.74
N VAL A 30 -10.07 9.66 -20.51
CA VAL A 30 -11.34 10.37 -20.77
C VAL A 30 -11.68 10.35 -22.25
N ASP A 31 -10.71 10.59 -23.13
CA ASP A 31 -10.91 10.56 -24.57
C ASP A 31 -11.32 9.16 -25.06
N THR A 32 -10.61 8.14 -24.61
CA THR A 32 -10.95 6.73 -24.92
C THR A 32 -12.35 6.38 -24.43
N ALA A 33 -12.70 6.74 -23.19
CA ALA A 33 -14.03 6.47 -22.64
C ALA A 33 -15.13 7.20 -23.42
N ARG A 34 -14.87 8.41 -23.91
CA ARG A 34 -15.81 9.16 -24.75
C ARG A 34 -16.08 8.44 -26.06
N GLU A 35 -15.05 7.91 -26.72
CA GLU A 35 -15.19 7.14 -27.95
C GLU A 35 -16.00 5.87 -27.74
N VAL A 36 -15.65 5.07 -26.73
CA VAL A 36 -16.36 3.83 -26.38
C VAL A 36 -17.84 4.10 -26.11
N LEU A 37 -18.15 5.11 -25.29
CA LEU A 37 -19.54 5.47 -25.01
C LEU A 37 -20.29 5.94 -26.27
N ARG A 38 -19.59 6.47 -27.28
CA ARG A 38 -20.21 7.05 -28.50
C ARG A 38 -20.66 5.91 -29.38
N GLU A 39 -19.80 4.92 -29.53
CA GLU A 39 -20.08 3.71 -30.27
C GLU A 39 -21.16 2.87 -29.59
N ALA A 40 -21.23 2.93 -28.25
CA ALA A 40 -22.33 2.35 -27.48
C ALA A 40 -23.67 3.12 -27.59
N GLY A 41 -23.75 4.21 -28.36
CA GLY A 41 -24.99 4.97 -28.61
C GLY A 41 -25.32 6.04 -27.57
N SER A 42 -24.37 6.44 -26.72
CA SER A 42 -24.60 7.53 -25.77
C SER A 42 -24.86 8.87 -26.48
N LEU A 43 -25.98 9.50 -26.13
CA LEU A 43 -26.42 10.80 -26.67
C LEU A 43 -25.74 12.00 -25.98
N ALA A 44 -25.29 11.84 -24.73
CA ALA A 44 -24.69 12.91 -23.94
C ALA A 44 -23.65 12.37 -22.95
N ARG A 45 -22.64 13.19 -22.66
CA ARG A 45 -21.52 12.85 -21.77
C ARG A 45 -21.21 14.02 -20.86
N VAL A 46 -21.10 13.75 -19.57
CA VAL A 46 -20.65 14.72 -18.56
C VAL A 46 -19.39 14.15 -17.91
N VAL A 47 -18.32 14.95 -17.92
CA VAL A 47 -17.09 14.61 -17.21
C VAL A 47 -17.06 15.42 -15.92
N TYR A 48 -17.11 14.73 -14.78
CA TYR A 48 -17.02 15.36 -13.47
C TYR A 48 -15.56 15.43 -13.03
N PRO A 49 -15.02 16.61 -12.68
CA PRO A 49 -13.69 16.71 -12.11
C PRO A 49 -13.70 16.12 -10.70
N LEU A 50 -12.99 15.01 -10.50
CA LEU A 50 -12.78 14.41 -9.20
C LEU A 50 -11.50 14.97 -8.58
N ASN A 51 -11.64 15.75 -7.51
CA ASN A 51 -10.51 16.26 -6.72
C ASN A 51 -10.40 15.51 -5.38
N THR A 52 -10.31 14.19 -5.46
CA THR A 52 -10.21 13.29 -4.31
C THR A 52 -9.47 12.02 -4.74
N PHE A 53 -9.01 11.23 -3.77
CA PHE A 53 -8.48 9.90 -4.00
C PHE A 53 -9.33 8.88 -3.23
N SER A 54 -9.76 7.81 -3.89
CA SER A 54 -10.45 6.70 -3.22
C SER A 54 -9.48 5.66 -2.67
N HIS A 55 -8.25 5.62 -3.18
CA HIS A 55 -7.27 4.58 -2.90
C HIS A 55 -5.92 5.18 -2.58
N ALA A 56 -5.73 5.63 -1.33
CA ALA A 56 -4.42 6.06 -0.85
C ALA A 56 -3.49 4.84 -0.69
N VAL A 57 -2.28 4.94 -1.24
CA VAL A 57 -1.26 3.89 -1.18
C VAL A 57 0.13 4.49 -0.98
N GLY A 58 1.07 3.68 -0.52
CA GLY A 58 2.51 4.01 -0.54
C GLY A 58 3.06 4.85 0.62
N THR A 59 2.27 5.13 1.66
CA THR A 59 2.70 5.92 2.83
C THR A 59 3.74 5.20 3.72
N LEU A 60 3.84 3.87 3.64
CA LEU A 60 4.84 3.04 4.33
C LEU A 60 5.49 2.08 3.31
N ARG A 61 5.89 2.63 2.16
CA ARG A 61 6.40 1.89 1.00
C ARG A 61 7.35 0.74 1.38
N MET A 62 7.04 -0.47 0.89
CA MET A 62 7.93 -1.63 0.96
C MET A 62 9.06 -1.54 -0.09
N GLY A 63 10.20 -2.15 0.21
CA GLY A 63 11.30 -2.23 -0.75
C GLY A 63 12.50 -3.00 -0.24
N ARG A 64 13.52 -3.16 -1.09
CA ARG A 64 14.79 -3.78 -0.71
C ARG A 64 15.82 -2.74 -0.23
N ASP A 65 15.74 -1.53 -0.75
CA ASP A 65 16.61 -0.42 -0.39
C ASP A 65 16.13 0.28 0.89
N PRO A 66 16.87 0.24 2.01
CA PRO A 66 16.52 0.93 3.24
C PRO A 66 16.45 2.44 3.12
N ALA A 67 17.15 3.06 2.17
CA ALA A 67 17.11 4.50 1.95
C ALA A 67 15.80 4.96 1.27
N ALA A 68 15.12 4.06 0.58
CA ALA A 68 13.93 4.36 -0.23
C ALA A 68 12.65 3.65 0.25
N SER A 69 12.70 2.90 1.36
CA SER A 69 11.57 2.12 1.86
C SER A 69 11.52 2.05 3.38
N VAL A 70 10.30 2.15 3.93
CA VAL A 70 10.05 2.11 5.38
C VAL A 70 10.08 0.68 5.91
N VAL A 71 9.54 -0.25 5.12
CA VAL A 71 9.49 -1.67 5.43
C VAL A 71 10.26 -2.48 4.40
N ASP A 72 10.70 -3.67 4.79
CA ASP A 72 11.32 -4.62 3.87
C ASP A 72 10.31 -5.21 2.88
N ASP A 73 10.77 -6.10 1.99
CA ASP A 73 9.93 -6.72 0.95
C ASP A 73 8.88 -7.70 1.50
N VAL A 74 8.86 -7.97 2.81
CA VAL A 74 7.82 -8.76 3.48
C VAL A 74 6.95 -7.93 4.43
N GLY A 75 7.08 -6.60 4.44
CA GLY A 75 6.24 -5.69 5.24
C GLY A 75 6.70 -5.53 6.69
N ARG A 76 7.94 -5.92 7.02
CA ARG A 76 8.52 -5.76 8.36
C ARG A 76 9.19 -4.40 8.48
N PHE A 77 8.99 -3.73 9.61
CA PHE A 77 9.70 -2.48 9.90
C PHE A 77 11.20 -2.73 10.07
N ARG A 78 12.00 -1.81 9.54
CA ARG A 78 13.45 -1.78 9.73
C ARG A 78 13.74 -1.25 11.13
N GLY A 79 14.60 -1.93 11.88
CA GLY A 79 14.97 -1.54 13.25
C GLY A 79 14.02 -2.03 14.35
N VAL A 80 12.92 -2.72 14.03
CA VAL A 80 12.00 -3.30 15.03
C VAL A 80 11.74 -4.77 14.70
N GLU A 81 11.98 -5.68 15.66
CA GLU A 81 12.04 -7.10 15.33
C GLU A 81 10.70 -7.80 15.09
N ASN A 82 9.62 -7.28 15.66
CA ASN A 82 8.33 -7.96 15.66
C ASN A 82 7.18 -7.04 15.27
N LEU A 83 7.47 -6.06 14.41
CA LEU A 83 6.50 -5.08 13.92
C LEU A 83 6.37 -5.21 12.41
N TYR A 84 5.14 -5.41 11.96
CA TYR A 84 4.78 -5.61 10.56
C TYR A 84 3.56 -4.75 10.24
N VAL A 85 3.40 -4.38 8.96
CA VAL A 85 2.22 -3.69 8.44
C VAL A 85 1.78 -4.33 7.13
N THR A 86 0.47 -4.40 6.92
CA THR A 86 -0.13 -4.87 5.68
C THR A 86 -1.42 -4.12 5.39
N ASP A 87 -1.39 -3.25 4.38
CA ASP A 87 -2.51 -2.49 3.84
C ASP A 87 -2.05 -1.79 2.53
N GLY A 88 -2.77 -0.77 2.04
CA GLY A 88 -2.36 0.00 0.87
C GLY A 88 -1.06 0.79 1.06
N SER A 89 -0.67 1.13 2.29
CA SER A 89 0.52 1.92 2.61
C SER A 89 1.81 1.26 2.14
N VAL A 90 1.87 -0.07 2.14
CA VAL A 90 3.08 -0.81 1.75
C VAL A 90 3.27 -0.90 0.24
N MET A 91 2.22 -0.66 -0.57
CA MET A 91 2.30 -0.76 -2.03
C MET A 91 3.25 0.31 -2.60
N PRO A 92 4.33 -0.05 -3.33
CA PRO A 92 5.28 0.93 -3.86
C PRO A 92 4.71 1.81 -4.97
N THR A 93 3.69 1.31 -5.66
CA THR A 93 3.04 1.97 -6.79
C THR A 93 1.57 1.57 -6.82
N SER A 94 0.70 2.47 -7.25
CA SER A 94 -0.71 2.16 -7.52
C SER A 94 -0.83 1.21 -8.71
N SER A 95 -1.69 0.20 -8.62
CA SER A 95 -1.94 -0.77 -9.69
C SER A 95 -2.85 -0.27 -10.80
N GLY A 96 -3.38 0.96 -10.70
CA GLY A 96 -4.38 1.49 -11.65
C GLY A 96 -5.76 0.83 -11.54
N VAL A 97 -5.92 -0.13 -10.62
CA VAL A 97 -7.14 -0.88 -10.30
C VAL A 97 -7.29 -0.96 -8.77
N ASN A 98 -8.46 -1.41 -8.30
CA ASN A 98 -8.77 -1.50 -6.87
C ASN A 98 -7.72 -2.33 -6.11
N PRO A 99 -7.12 -1.80 -5.03
CA PRO A 99 -5.96 -2.41 -4.38
C PRO A 99 -6.31 -3.58 -3.46
N SER A 100 -7.59 -3.82 -3.14
CA SER A 100 -8.01 -4.78 -2.11
C SER A 100 -7.43 -6.19 -2.29
N LEU A 101 -7.41 -6.71 -3.53
CA LEU A 101 -6.85 -8.04 -3.80
C LEU A 101 -5.32 -8.05 -3.66
N THR A 102 -4.65 -6.99 -4.09
CA THR A 102 -3.20 -6.82 -3.88
C THR A 102 -2.87 -6.74 -2.40
N ILE A 103 -3.65 -6.01 -1.61
CA ILE A 103 -3.50 -5.92 -0.16
C ILE A 103 -3.67 -7.30 0.48
N ALA A 104 -4.70 -8.06 0.10
CA ALA A 104 -4.91 -9.42 0.61
C ALA A 104 -3.74 -10.36 0.25
N ALA A 105 -3.21 -10.27 -0.97
CA ALA A 105 -2.05 -11.04 -1.39
C ALA A 105 -0.78 -10.68 -0.59
N LEU A 106 -0.56 -9.38 -0.32
CA LEU A 106 0.55 -8.92 0.52
C LEU A 106 0.39 -9.39 1.96
N ALA A 107 -0.82 -9.34 2.53
CA ALA A 107 -1.11 -9.83 3.87
C ALA A 107 -0.77 -11.32 4.02
N LEU A 108 -1.19 -12.13 3.05
CA LEU A 108 -0.87 -13.57 3.01
C LEU A 108 0.64 -13.83 2.91
N ARG A 109 1.35 -13.05 2.07
CA ARG A 109 2.81 -13.14 1.96
C ARG A 109 3.51 -12.80 3.27
N THR A 110 3.12 -11.70 3.91
CA THR A 110 3.66 -11.28 5.21
C THR A 110 3.38 -12.32 6.29
N ALA A 111 2.15 -12.83 6.38
CA ALA A 111 1.76 -13.86 7.33
C ALA A 111 2.59 -15.14 7.18
N ARG A 112 2.85 -15.58 5.94
CA ARG A 112 3.75 -16.70 5.67
C ARG A 112 5.16 -16.43 6.18
N GLY A 113 5.71 -15.25 5.93
CA GLY A 113 7.04 -14.85 6.43
C GLY A 113 7.13 -14.87 7.96
N ILE A 114 6.06 -14.41 8.64
CA ILE A 114 5.94 -14.47 10.10
C ILE A 114 5.94 -15.92 10.59
N ALA A 115 5.12 -16.79 10.00
CA ALA A 115 5.01 -18.20 10.39
C ALA A 115 6.34 -18.96 10.21
N GLU A 116 7.03 -18.75 9.08
CA GLU A 116 8.33 -19.36 8.82
C GLU A 116 9.39 -18.90 9.83
N ARG A 117 9.36 -17.63 10.23
CA ARG A 117 10.29 -17.08 11.23
C ARG A 117 10.01 -17.62 12.62
N ALA A 118 8.75 -17.68 13.04
CA ALA A 118 8.34 -18.30 14.29
C ALA A 118 8.76 -19.78 14.36
N GLY A 119 8.58 -20.53 13.27
CA GLY A 119 9.00 -21.93 13.17
C GLY A 119 10.53 -22.14 13.20
N ARG A 120 11.33 -21.15 12.78
CA ARG A 120 12.80 -21.16 12.95
C ARG A 120 13.20 -20.87 14.38
N THR A 121 12.59 -19.87 15.03
CA THR A 121 12.85 -19.54 16.44
C THR A 121 12.55 -20.73 17.36
N ALA A 122 11.43 -21.44 17.13
CA ALA A 122 11.08 -22.63 17.89
C ALA A 122 12.11 -23.77 17.76
N ARG A 123 12.66 -23.99 16.56
CA ARG A 123 13.69 -25.04 16.31
C ARG A 123 15.07 -24.66 16.84
N GLY A 124 15.42 -23.37 16.83
CA GLY A 124 16.67 -22.87 17.40
C GLY A 124 16.70 -22.99 18.93
N ALA A 125 15.57 -22.77 19.59
CA ALA A 125 15.44 -22.94 21.04
C ALA A 125 15.60 -24.39 21.52
N THR A 126 15.37 -25.38 20.66
CA THR A 126 15.52 -26.81 20.98
C THR A 126 16.93 -27.37 20.83
N HIS A 127 17.91 -26.58 20.36
CA HIS A 127 19.31 -27.00 20.18
C HIS A 127 20.26 -26.23 21.10
N GLN A 128 20.19 -26.48 22.41
CA GLN A 128 21.36 -26.28 23.29
C GLN A 128 22.06 -27.64 23.46
N PRO A 129 23.29 -27.83 22.94
CA PRO A 129 24.09 -29.01 23.24
C PRO A 129 24.46 -28.98 24.73
N GLY A 130 24.05 -30.01 25.45
CA GLY A 130 24.05 -30.04 26.91
C GLY A 130 25.40 -29.71 27.57
N LEU A 131 25.31 -28.87 28.61
CA LEU A 131 26.14 -29.07 29.80
C LEU A 131 25.77 -30.46 30.35
N ARG A 132 26.71 -31.40 30.30
CA ARG A 132 26.63 -32.62 31.11
C ARG A 132 27.13 -32.30 32.53
N PRO A 133 26.57 -32.95 33.56
CA PRO A 133 27.06 -32.84 34.94
C PRO A 133 28.49 -33.39 35.09
#